data_AF-A0A699ZY93-F1
#
_entry.id   AF-A0A699ZY93-F1
#
_cell.length_a   1.000
_cell.length_b   1.000
_cell.length_c   1.000
_cell.angle_alpha   90.00
_cell.angle_beta   90.00
_cell.angle_gamma   90.00
#
_symmetry.space_group_name_H-M   'P 1'
#
loop_
_entity.id
_entity.type
_entity.pdbx_description
1 polymer ?
#
loop_
_entity_poly.entity_id
_entity_poly.type
_entity_poly.pdbx_seq_one_letter_code
_entity_poly.pdbx_strand_id
1 'polypeptide(L)'
;MWLTEYKCDGLRFDSANDLPRDLIQELTWKLKDQLPGRFLTAEVTPENPQSVHECGFHSVWVHSGYFDIIQQHRALLVCSQE
;
A
#
# COMPACT_ATOMS: atom_id res chain seq x y z
N MET A 1 7.61 -17.92 6.86
CA MET A 1 8.31 -17.20 7.93
C MET A 1 7.41 -16.19 8.66
N TRP A 2 7.22 -14.95 8.17
CA TRP A 2 6.49 -13.91 8.94
C TRP A 2 5.07 -14.29 9.37
N LEU A 3 4.24 -14.72 8.43
CA LEU A 3 2.83 -15.08 8.71
C LEU A 3 2.67 -16.45 9.41
N THR A 4 3.72 -17.29 9.41
CA THR A 4 3.66 -18.67 9.92
C THR A 4 4.39 -18.80 11.25
N GLU A 5 5.70 -18.59 11.25
CA GLU A 5 6.59 -18.79 12.40
C GLU A 5 6.47 -17.64 13.40
N TYR A 6 6.51 -16.41 12.89
CA TYR A 6 6.37 -15.20 13.72
C TYR A 6 4.92 -14.81 13.98
N LYS A 7 3.97 -15.53 13.36
CA LYS A 7 2.52 -15.33 13.53
C LYS A 7 2.06 -13.88 13.33
N CYS A 8 2.71 -13.13 12.45
CA CYS A 8 2.26 -11.80 12.08
C CYS A 8 0.84 -11.88 11.50
N ASP A 9 0.01 -10.89 11.82
CA ASP A 9 -1.38 -10.84 11.34
C ASP A 9 -1.50 -10.36 9.89
N GLY A 10 -0.43 -9.77 9.35
CA GLY A 10 -0.42 -9.33 7.98
C GLY A 10 0.95 -8.87 7.47
N LEU A 11 0.97 -8.53 6.20
CA LEU A 11 2.13 -7.97 5.50
C LEU A 11 1.73 -6.65 4.84
N ARG A 12 2.65 -5.68 4.89
CA ARG A 12 2.58 -4.43 4.14
C ARG A 12 3.66 -4.46 3.07
N PHE A 13 3.26 -4.38 1.82
CA PHE A 13 4.15 -4.40 0.65
C PHE A 13 4.68 -3.00 0.43
N ASP A 14 6.01 -2.87 0.50
CA ASP A 14 6.71 -1.66 0.16
C ASP A 14 6.80 -1.50 -1.36
N SER A 15 6.64 -0.26 -1.84
CA SER A 15 6.82 0.10 -3.25
C SER A 15 6.17 -0.90 -4.21
N ALA A 16 4.90 -1.27 -3.99
CA ALA A 16 4.27 -2.38 -4.69
C ALA A 16 4.17 -2.16 -6.22
N ASN A 17 4.18 -0.90 -6.66
CA ASN A 17 4.18 -0.56 -8.09
C ASN A 17 5.49 -0.92 -8.81
N ASP A 18 6.59 -1.14 -8.08
CA ASP A 18 7.89 -1.49 -8.67
C ASP A 18 7.99 -2.97 -9.02
N LEU A 19 7.00 -3.78 -8.61
CA LEU A 19 6.94 -5.20 -8.90
C LEU A 19 5.98 -5.49 -10.06
N PRO A 20 6.27 -6.52 -10.88
CA PRO A 20 5.34 -6.98 -11.91
C PRO A 20 3.99 -7.39 -11.31
N ARG A 21 2.89 -6.97 -11.96
CA ARG A 21 1.52 -7.17 -11.46
C ARG A 21 1.15 -8.64 -11.31
N ASP A 22 1.57 -9.46 -12.27
CA ASP A 22 1.38 -10.91 -12.29
C ASP A 22 2.07 -11.59 -11.09
N LEU A 23 3.29 -11.17 -10.77
CA LEU A 23 4.01 -11.66 -9.59
C LEU A 23 3.28 -11.32 -8.28
N ILE A 24 2.79 -10.09 -8.15
CA ILE A 24 2.03 -9.67 -6.97
C ILE A 24 0.76 -10.50 -6.84
N GLN A 25 0.01 -10.64 -7.93
CA GLN A 25 -1.23 -11.42 -7.99
C GLN A 25 -1.00 -12.87 -7.58
N GLU A 26 0.01 -13.54 -8.17
CA GLU A 26 0.35 -14.92 -7.83
C GLU A 26 0.62 -15.06 -6.33
N LEU A 27 1.42 -14.15 -5.77
CA LEU A 27 1.80 -14.18 -4.36
C LEU A 27 0.60 -13.92 -3.44
N THR A 28 -0.16 -12.85 -3.67
CA THR A 28 -1.25 -12.45 -2.77
C THR A 28 -2.39 -13.45 -2.78
N TRP A 29 -2.75 -14.01 -3.95
CA TRP A 29 -3.78 -15.04 -4.01
C TRP A 29 -3.33 -16.34 -3.34
N LYS A 30 -2.09 -16.76 -3.54
CA LYS A 30 -1.53 -17.92 -2.84
C LYS A 30 -1.53 -17.73 -1.33
N LEU A 31 -1.17 -16.54 -0.85
CA LEU A 31 -1.20 -16.24 0.59
C LEU A 31 -2.62 -16.25 1.15
N LYS A 32 -3.62 -15.74 0.41
CA LYS A 32 -5.02 -15.75 0.86
C LYS A 32 -5.60 -17.16 0.90
N ASP A 33 -5.24 -18.01 -0.04
CA ASP A 33 -5.65 -19.42 -0.07
C ASP A 33 -5.01 -20.22 1.08
N GLN A 34 -3.69 -20.08 1.27
CA GLN A 34 -2.95 -20.87 2.25
C GLN A 34 -3.10 -20.36 3.69
N LEU A 35 -3.29 -19.06 3.86
CA LEU A 35 -3.30 -18.39 5.16
C LEU A 35 -4.51 -17.45 5.25
N PRO A 36 -5.75 -18.00 5.29
CA PRO A 36 -6.95 -17.20 5.40
C PRO A 36 -6.95 -16.39 6.71
N GLY A 37 -7.49 -15.18 6.64
CA GLY A 37 -7.55 -14.25 7.78
C GLY A 37 -6.31 -13.39 7.99
N ARG A 38 -5.28 -13.48 7.12
CA ARG A 38 -4.13 -12.56 7.14
C ARG A 38 -4.39 -11.30 6.32
N PHE A 39 -3.97 -10.16 6.85
CA PHE A 39 -4.07 -8.87 6.16
C PHE A 39 -2.91 -8.69 5.18
N LEU A 40 -3.22 -8.17 3.99
CA LEU A 40 -2.25 -7.84 2.96
C LEU A 40 -2.54 -6.41 2.51
N THR A 41 -1.61 -5.50 2.73
CA THR A 41 -1.75 -4.09 2.37
C THR A 41 -0.57 -3.65 1.52
N ALA A 42 -0.70 -2.56 0.77
CA ALA A 42 0.38 -2.10 -0.12
C ALA A 42 0.54 -0.59 -0.12
N GLU A 43 1.77 -0.14 -0.23
CA GLU A 43 2.09 1.22 -0.66
C GLU A 43 1.98 1.35 -2.17
N VAL A 44 1.21 2.33 -2.64
CA VAL A 44 0.92 2.51 -4.06
C VAL A 44 1.02 4.00 -4.41
N THR A 45 2.08 4.35 -5.16
CA THR A 45 2.31 5.71 -5.66
C THR A 45 2.67 5.65 -7.16
N PRO A 46 1.92 6.29 -8.08
CA PRO A 46 0.69 7.05 -7.83
C PRO A 46 -0.43 6.15 -7.33
N GLU A 47 -1.42 6.76 -6.70
CA GLU A 47 -2.53 6.05 -6.08
C GLU A 47 -3.37 5.31 -7.10
N ASN A 48 -3.67 4.06 -6.79
CA ASN A 48 -4.56 3.25 -7.62
C ASN A 48 -5.45 2.34 -6.74
N PRO A 49 -6.68 2.76 -6.46
CA PRO A 49 -7.63 1.96 -5.68
C PRO A 49 -7.97 0.61 -6.34
N GLN A 50 -7.83 0.48 -7.66
CA GLN A 50 -8.11 -0.78 -8.37
C GLN A 50 -7.16 -1.91 -7.94
N SER A 51 -5.97 -1.57 -7.44
CA SER A 51 -5.00 -2.55 -6.92
C SER A 51 -5.55 -3.38 -5.75
N VAL A 52 -6.58 -2.92 -5.04
CA VAL A 52 -7.29 -3.73 -4.02
C VAL A 52 -7.92 -4.97 -4.67
N HIS A 53 -8.63 -4.78 -5.78
CA HIS A 53 -9.33 -5.86 -6.46
C HIS A 53 -8.39 -6.66 -7.36
N GLU A 54 -7.55 -5.98 -8.12
CA GLU A 54 -6.71 -6.60 -9.13
C GLU A 54 -5.53 -7.36 -8.52
N CYS A 55 -4.89 -6.81 -7.48
CA CYS A 55 -3.71 -7.41 -6.86
C CYS A 55 -4.03 -8.16 -5.56
N GLY A 56 -5.30 -8.30 -5.20
CA GLY A 56 -5.74 -9.08 -4.05
C GLY A 56 -5.47 -8.47 -2.67
N PHE A 57 -5.04 -7.20 -2.60
CA PHE A 57 -4.84 -6.49 -1.34
C PHE A 57 -6.17 -6.21 -0.61
N HIS A 58 -6.10 -6.05 0.71
CA HIS A 58 -7.23 -5.65 1.55
C HIS A 58 -7.36 -4.13 1.64
N SER A 59 -6.24 -3.42 1.54
CA SER A 59 -6.19 -1.96 1.49
C SER A 59 -4.91 -1.49 0.80
N VAL A 60 -4.94 -0.24 0.34
CA VAL A 60 -3.78 0.45 -0.24
C VAL A 60 -3.52 1.74 0.54
N TRP A 61 -2.25 2.08 0.67
CA TRP A 61 -1.81 3.36 1.22
C TRP A 61 -1.89 4.44 0.14
N VAL A 62 -2.50 5.55 0.54
CA VAL A 62 -2.90 6.68 -0.28
C VAL A 62 -2.13 7.86 0.30
N HIS A 63 -1.16 8.39 -0.47
CA HIS A 63 -0.24 9.43 -0.02
C HIS A 63 -0.74 10.86 -0.25
N SER A 64 -1.81 11.05 -1.02
CA SER A 64 -2.44 12.34 -1.34
C SER A 64 -2.77 13.12 -0.08
N GLY A 65 -3.36 12.48 0.93
CA GLY A 65 -3.63 13.12 2.22
C GLY A 65 -2.38 13.71 2.90
N TYR A 66 -1.21 13.11 2.72
CA TYR A 66 0.04 13.64 3.28
C TYR A 66 0.68 14.71 2.39
N PHE A 67 0.74 14.49 1.07
CA PHE A 67 1.34 15.44 0.14
C PHE A 67 0.52 16.70 -0.06
N ASP A 68 -0.82 16.60 -0.05
CA ASP A 68 -1.72 17.75 -0.13
C ASP A 68 -1.51 18.67 1.09
N ILE A 69 -1.39 18.09 2.28
CA ILE A 69 -1.10 18.83 3.52
C ILE A 69 0.27 19.52 3.44
N ILE A 70 1.32 18.83 2.96
CA ILE A 70 2.65 19.43 2.82
C ILE A 70 2.66 20.55 1.78
N GLN A 71 2.00 20.35 0.64
CA GLN A 71 1.89 21.40 -0.38
C GLN A 71 1.15 22.62 0.17
N GLN A 72 0.05 22.42 0.90
CA GLN A 72 -0.67 23.51 1.58
C GLN A 72 0.22 24.24 2.60
N HIS A 73 0.96 23.51 3.45
CA HIS A 73 1.87 24.12 4.42
C HIS A 73 3.02 24.90 3.75
N ARG A 74 3.59 24.39 2.66
CA ARG A 74 4.61 25.10 1.89
C ARG A 74 4.05 26.38 1.24
N ALA A 75 2.84 26.33 0.69
CA ALA A 75 2.18 27.51 0.13
C ALA A 75 1.91 28.58 1.20
N LEU A 76 1.46 28.19 2.39
CA LEU A 76 1.23 29.11 3.52
C LEU A 76 2.52 29.78 4.01
N LEU A 77 3.65 29.06 4.03
CA LEU A 77 4.94 29.63 4.40
C LEU A 77 5.42 30.68 3.40
N VAL A 78 5.18 30.47 2.10
CA VAL A 78 5.54 31.43 1.04
C VAL A 78 4.69 32.71 1.12
N CYS A 79 3.37 32.59 1.34
CA CYS A 79 2.48 33.77 1.45
C CYS A 79 2.67 34.57 2.75
N SER A 80 3.30 34.01 3.78
CA SER A 80 3.55 34.72 5.05
C SER A 80 4.80 35.61 5.04
N GLN A 81 5.55 35.63 3.94
CA GLN A 81 6.76 36.45 3.75
C GLN A 81 6.55 37.68 2.86
N GLU A 82 5.30 37.98 2.48
CA GLU A 82 4.89 39.23 1.80
C GLU A 82 4.14 40.14 2.76
#